data_AF-A0A0F8ZV54-F1
#
_entry.id   AF-A0A0F8ZV54-F1
#
_cell.length_a   1.000
_cell.length_b   1.000
_cell.length_c   1.000
_cell.angle_alpha   90.00
_cell.angle_beta   90.00
_cell.angle_gamma   90.00
#
_symmetry.space_group_name_H-M   'P 1'
#
loop_
_entity.id
_entity.type
_entity.pdbx_description
1 polymer ?
#
loop_
_entity_poly.entity_id
_entity_poly.type
_entity_poly.pdbx_seq_one_letter_code
_entity_poly.pdbx_strand_id
1 'polypeptide(L)'
;MDLDWDKCINCLSCIEVCPTGAFFNADIPNEGPALEYNGVKYEKGRYREVDYDDDKCVRCGACTMACPKEVITLTIDKVNFSGEYQDIFWLEVIRHLKS
;
A
#
# COMPACT_ATOMS: atom_id res chain seq x y z
N MET A 1 2.30 4.97 4.44
CA MET A 1 2.48 3.63 3.86
C MET A 1 3.87 3.65 3.27
N ASP A 2 4.73 2.74 3.70
CA ASP A 2 6.12 2.71 3.25
C ASP A 2 6.34 1.45 2.42
N LEU A 3 6.96 1.61 1.25
CA LEU A 3 7.09 0.56 0.24
C LEU A 3 8.56 0.35 -0.12
N ASP A 4 9.10 -0.80 0.25
CA ASP A 4 10.47 -1.22 -0.08
C ASP A 4 10.46 -2.11 -1.33
N TRP A 5 10.37 -1.46 -2.50
CA TRP A 5 10.24 -2.14 -3.78
C TRP A 5 11.43 -3.06 -4.12
N ASP A 6 12.59 -2.88 -3.49
CA ASP A 6 13.77 -3.71 -3.70
C ASP A 6 13.60 -5.14 -3.16
N LYS A 7 12.64 -5.35 -2.26
CA LYS A 7 12.27 -6.69 -1.75
C LYS A 7 11.17 -7.37 -2.57
N CYS A 8 10.54 -6.66 -3.51
CA CYS A 8 9.42 -7.18 -4.27
C CYS A 8 9.85 -8.29 -5.22
N ILE A 9 9.09 -9.39 -5.23
CA ILE A 9 9.34 -10.57 -6.08
C ILE A 9 8.23 -10.76 -7.14
N ASN A 10 7.39 -9.75 -7.38
CA ASN A 10 6.26 -9.81 -8.32
C ASN A 10 5.31 -11.00 -8.11
N CYS A 11 5.00 -11.36 -6.85
CA CYS A 11 4.04 -12.42 -6.53
C CYS A 11 2.57 -12.01 -6.69
N LEU A 12 2.29 -10.71 -6.88
CA LEU A 12 0.98 -10.11 -7.09
C LEU A 12 -0.04 -10.29 -5.94
N SER A 13 0.34 -10.88 -4.80
CA SER A 13 -0.58 -11.11 -3.67
C SER A 13 -1.22 -9.83 -3.14
N CYS A 14 -0.52 -8.70 -3.18
CA CYS A 14 -1.08 -7.41 -2.77
C CYS A 14 -2.18 -6.89 -3.70
N ILE A 15 -2.15 -7.22 -4.99
CA ILE A 15 -3.22 -6.90 -5.94
C ILE A 15 -4.45 -7.74 -5.62
N GLU A 16 -4.26 -9.06 -5.48
CA GLU A 16 -5.34 -10.01 -5.23
C GLU A 16 -6.12 -9.71 -3.94
N VAL A 17 -5.42 -9.31 -2.86
CA VAL A 17 -6.08 -9.04 -1.57
C VAL A 17 -6.57 -7.61 -1.41
N CYS A 18 -6.25 -6.68 -2.33
CA CYS A 18 -6.60 -5.27 -2.17
C CYS A 18 -8.08 -5.04 -2.53
N PRO A 19 -8.95 -4.70 -1.57
CA PRO A 19 -10.38 -4.55 -1.87
C PRO A 19 -10.71 -3.26 -2.61
N THR A 20 -9.80 -2.28 -2.65
CA THR A 20 -10.02 -0.97 -3.26
C THR A 20 -9.29 -0.77 -4.59
N GLY A 21 -8.49 -1.75 -5.01
CA GLY A 21 -7.65 -1.63 -6.20
C GLY A 21 -6.55 -0.56 -6.06
N ALA A 22 -6.12 -0.27 -4.83
CA ALA A 22 -4.97 0.60 -4.57
C ALA A 22 -3.65 -0.01 -5.06
N PHE A 23 -3.54 -1.34 -5.05
CA PHE A 23 -2.49 -2.06 -5.77
C PHE A 23 -3.02 -2.54 -7.11
N PHE A 24 -2.26 -2.33 -8.19
CA PHE A 24 -2.68 -2.67 -9.55
C PHE A 24 -1.50 -3.09 -10.42
N ASN A 25 -1.81 -3.82 -11.51
CA ASN A 25 -0.82 -4.17 -12.53
C ASN A 25 -0.45 -2.93 -13.34
N ALA A 26 0.83 -2.61 -13.39
CA ALA A 26 1.37 -1.44 -14.08
C ALA A 26 2.32 -1.81 -15.23
N ASP A 27 2.66 -3.10 -15.40
CA ASP A 27 3.51 -3.65 -16.46
C ASP A 27 4.71 -2.74 -16.80
N ILE A 28 5.46 -2.35 -15.77
CA ILE A 28 6.43 -1.27 -15.87
C ILE A 28 7.64 -1.78 -16.67
N PRO A 29 7.93 -1.19 -17.85
CA PRO A 29 8.96 -1.70 -18.75
C PRO A 29 10.33 -1.70 -18.08
N ASN A 30 11.01 -2.84 -18.24
CA ASN A 30 12.35 -3.10 -17.69
C ASN A 30 13.47 -2.25 -18.30
N GLU A 31 13.22 -1.74 -19.50
CA GLU A 31 14.22 -1.11 -20.36
C GLU A 31 13.61 0.14 -21.00
N GLY A 32 14.34 1.25 -20.97
CA GLY A 32 13.87 2.51 -21.53
C GLY A 32 14.48 3.73 -20.84
N PRO A 33 14.17 4.96 -21.28
CA PRO A 33 14.38 6.13 -20.46
C PRO A 33 13.59 6.00 -19.15
N ALA A 34 13.92 6.82 -18.15
CA ALA A 34 13.03 6.98 -16.99
C ALA A 34 11.60 7.21 -17.51
N LEU A 35 10.67 6.34 -17.11
CA LEU A 35 9.28 6.37 -17.58
C LEU A 35 8.44 7.19 -16.59
N GLU A 36 7.43 7.89 -17.08
CA GLU A 36 6.34 8.39 -16.25
C GLU A 36 5.06 7.63 -16.61
N TYR A 37 4.43 6.97 -15.65
CA TYR A 37 3.15 6.28 -15.81
C TYR A 37 2.23 6.67 -14.66
N ASN A 38 0.98 7.04 -14.96
CA ASN A 38 0.03 7.59 -13.97
C ASN A 38 0.62 8.71 -13.09
N GLY A 39 1.53 9.54 -13.63
CA GLY A 39 2.17 10.63 -12.89
C GLY A 39 3.32 10.20 -11.96
N VAL A 40 3.66 8.91 -11.93
CA VAL A 40 4.79 8.37 -11.16
C VAL A 40 5.99 8.21 -12.08
N LYS A 41 7.16 8.73 -11.66
CA LYS A 41 8.43 8.59 -12.39
C LYS A 41 9.20 7.37 -11.90
N TYR A 42 9.63 6.52 -12.82
CA TYR A 42 10.41 5.32 -12.52
C TYR A 42 11.85 5.50 -12.96
N GLU A 43 12.77 5.08 -12.10
CA GLU A 43 14.18 5.02 -12.44
C GLU A 43 14.46 3.88 -13.43
N LYS A 44 15.50 4.07 -14.24
CA LYS A 44 15.91 3.09 -15.26
C LYS A 44 16.34 1.77 -14.60
N GLY A 45 15.82 0.65 -15.09
CA GLY A 45 16.31 -0.70 -14.76
C GLY A 45 15.66 -1.38 -13.55
N ARG A 46 14.47 -0.94 -13.12
CA ARG A 46 13.68 -1.63 -12.10
C ARG A 46 12.38 -2.16 -12.72
N TYR A 47 12.34 -3.46 -13.05
CA TYR A 47 11.07 -4.13 -13.33
C TYR A 47 10.20 -4.09 -12.09
N ARG A 48 8.94 -3.72 -12.22
CA ARG A 48 7.91 -4.19 -11.30
C ARG A 48 6.60 -4.31 -12.04
N GLU A 49 5.86 -5.37 -11.76
CA GLU A 49 4.53 -5.57 -12.36
C GLU A 49 3.46 -4.84 -11.54
N VAL A 50 3.79 -4.44 -10.32
CA VAL A 50 2.87 -3.84 -9.36
C VAL A 50 3.21 -2.38 -9.13
N ASP A 51 2.19 -1.55 -9.05
CA ASP A 51 2.30 -0.20 -8.49
C ASP A 51 1.18 0.09 -7.47
N TYR A 52 1.27 1.25 -6.81
CA TYR A 52 0.42 1.64 -5.70
C TYR A 52 -0.14 3.06 -5.85
N ASP A 53 -1.44 3.20 -5.64
CA ASP A 53 -2.19 4.46 -5.63
C ASP A 53 -2.67 4.76 -4.20
N ASP A 54 -2.06 5.78 -3.57
CA ASP A 54 -2.34 6.12 -2.18
C ASP A 54 -3.75 6.68 -1.98
N ASP A 55 -4.32 7.34 -3.00
CA ASP A 55 -5.65 7.97 -2.92
C ASP A 55 -6.77 6.93 -2.83
N LYS A 56 -6.52 5.71 -3.33
CA LYS A 56 -7.46 4.58 -3.21
C LYS A 56 -7.27 3.76 -1.94
N CYS A 57 -6.21 4.01 -1.17
CA CYS A 57 -5.86 3.17 -0.04
C CYS A 57 -6.61 3.56 1.24
N VAL A 58 -7.39 2.61 1.78
CA VAL A 58 -8.16 2.80 3.02
C VAL A 58 -7.41 2.35 4.28
N ARG A 59 -6.10 2.08 4.19
CA ARG A 59 -5.24 1.68 5.32
C ARG A 59 -5.75 0.45 6.10
N CYS A 60 -6.30 -0.56 5.40
CA CYS A 60 -6.88 -1.75 6.05
C CYS A 60 -5.87 -2.83 6.48
N GLY A 61 -4.64 -2.81 5.94
CA GLY A 61 -3.56 -3.73 6.31
C GLY A 61 -3.56 -5.11 5.61
N ALA A 62 -4.55 -5.41 4.75
CA ALA A 62 -4.63 -6.72 4.07
C ALA A 62 -3.36 -7.05 3.24
N CYS A 63 -2.82 -6.04 2.53
CA CYS A 63 -1.61 -6.17 1.72
C CYS A 63 -0.35 -6.42 2.55
N THR A 64 -0.22 -5.79 3.74
CA THR A 64 0.88 -6.05 4.68
C THR A 64 0.87 -7.50 5.14
N MET A 65 -0.30 -8.04 5.47
CA MET A 65 -0.45 -9.44 5.88
C MET A 65 -0.19 -10.44 4.75
N ALA A 66 -0.53 -10.08 3.51
CA ALA A 66 -0.38 -10.96 2.36
C ALA A 66 1.04 -10.97 1.77
N CYS A 67 1.87 -9.95 2.04
CA CYS A 67 3.17 -9.82 1.41
C CYS A 67 4.20 -10.78 2.04
N PRO A 68 4.71 -11.80 1.32
CA PRO A 68 5.66 -12.76 1.88
C PRO A 68 7.09 -12.20 2.06
N LYS A 69 7.33 -10.97 1.61
CA LYS A 69 8.65 -10.32 1.59
C LYS A 69 8.69 -9.04 2.41
N GLU A 70 7.62 -8.72 3.14
CA GLU A 70 7.55 -7.54 4.01
C GLU A 70 7.91 -6.24 3.25
N VAL A 71 7.46 -6.13 1.99
CA VAL A 71 7.64 -4.93 1.15
C VAL A 71 6.80 -3.76 1.66
N ILE A 72 5.66 -4.08 2.31
CA ILE A 72 4.58 -3.13 2.57
C ILE A 72 4.43 -2.93 4.08
N THR A 73 4.81 -1.75 4.56
CA THR A 73 4.67 -1.39 5.98
C THR A 73 3.54 -0.37 6.14
N LEU A 74 2.55 -0.73 6.95
CA LEU A 74 1.44 0.13 7.32
C LEU A 74 1.63 0.67 8.73
N THR A 75 1.65 2.00 8.87
CA THR A 75 1.56 2.71 10.15
C THR A 75 0.23 3.45 10.21
N ILE A 76 -0.48 3.30 11.33
CA ILE A 76 -1.71 4.04 11.63
C ILE A 76 -1.40 5.01 12.77
N ASP A 77 -1.28 6.30 12.46
CA ASP A 77 -1.00 7.36 13.42
C ASP A 77 -2.29 7.98 13.98
N LYS A 78 -3.34 8.02 13.16
CA LYS A 78 -4.62 8.65 13.46
C LYS A 78 -5.80 7.78 13.03
N VAL A 79 -6.83 7.75 13.88
CA VAL A 79 -8.15 7.21 13.55
C VAL A 79 -9.14 8.35 13.72
N ASN A 80 -9.93 8.62 12.68
CA ASN A 80 -10.93 9.69 12.69
C ASN A 80 -12.32 9.09 13.01
N PHE A 81 -13.10 9.81 13.81
CA PHE A 81 -14.48 9.45 14.17
C PHE A 81 -15.42 10.56 13.74
N SER A 82 -16.65 10.20 13.38
CA SER A 82 -17.71 11.13 12.99
C SER A 82 -19.06 10.64 13.52
N GLY A 83 -20.03 11.55 13.67
CA GLY A 83 -21.37 11.25 14.20
C GLY A 83 -21.60 11.81 15.59
N GLU A 84 -22.74 11.46 16.19
CA GLU A 84 -23.19 11.95 17.51
C GLU A 84 -22.29 11.45 18.66
N TYR A 85 -21.64 10.30 18.48
CA TYR A 85 -20.76 9.68 19.47
C TYR A 85 -19.31 9.74 18.98
N GLN A 86 -18.58 10.78 19.41
CA GLN A 86 -17.16 10.97 19.07
C GLN A 86 -16.21 10.45 20.15
N ASP A 87 -16.72 10.19 21.36
CA ASP A 87 -15.94 9.60 22.43
C ASP A 87 -15.63 8.14 22.13
N ILE A 88 -14.34 7.83 22.16
CA ILE A 88 -13.87 6.47 21.91
C ILE A 88 -14.26 5.59 23.10
N PHE A 89 -15.26 4.74 22.89
CA PHE A 89 -15.71 3.79 23.91
C PHE A 89 -14.68 2.66 24.18
N TRP A 90 -13.83 2.32 23.20
CA TRP A 90 -12.80 1.28 23.30
C TRP A 90 -11.39 1.82 23.00
N LEU A 91 -10.85 2.66 23.89
CA LEU A 91 -9.52 3.27 23.71
C LEU A 91 -8.41 2.23 23.47
N GLU A 92 -8.49 1.07 24.11
CA GLU A 92 -7.49 0.00 23.93
C GLU A 92 -7.45 -0.54 22.50
N VAL A 93 -8.60 -0.67 21.83
CA VAL A 93 -8.63 -1.19 20.44
C VAL A 93 -7.85 -0.25 19.53
N ILE A 94 -8.02 1.07 19.69
CA ILE A 94 -7.26 2.04 18.90
C ILE A 94 -5.78 1.95 19.20
N ARG A 95 -5.38 1.78 20.46
CA ARG A 95 -3.96 1.66 20.81
C ARG A 95 -3.29 0.47 20.16
N HIS A 96 -4.01 -0.64 19.95
CA HIS A 96 -3.48 -1.81 19.25
C HIS A 96 -3.48 -1.66 17.72
N LEU A 97 -4.34 -0.80 17.17
CA LEU A 97 -4.33 -0.48 15.74
C LEU A 97 -3.18 0.44 15.35
N LYS A 98 -2.76 1.32 16.26
CA LYS A 98 -1.61 2.21 16.02
C LYS A 98 -0.31 1.45 16.25
N SER A 99 0.52 1.36 15.22
CA SER A 99 1.81 0.64 15.22
C SER A 99 2.90 1.48 14.58
#